data_AF-A0A1I3P7P9-F1
#
_entry.id   AF-A0A1I3P7P9-F1
#
_cell.length_a   1.000
_cell.length_b   1.000
_cell.length_c   1.000
_cell.angle_alpha   90.00
_cell.angle_beta   90.00
_cell.angle_gamma   90.00
#
_symmetry.space_group_name_H-M   'P 1'
#
loop_
_entity.id
_entity.type
_entity.pdbx_description
1 polymer ?
#
loop_
_entity_poly.entity_id
_entity_poly.type
_entity_poly.pdbx_seq_one_letter_code
_entity_poly.pdbx_strand_id
1 'polypeptide(L)'
;MRTNIKISFLILLILTIIGCKNSEKKEKQLVQIDFGKWDKESDSLGVELVYNQFENWKDVLKRTERIACNDSIPKITLKSDNKIKTIYFHNPCWENFACILIKQKNTIEIHNDTINKKYDNFYPLDSLESVLKRDIENNGKNPMLSDNPEKLLIYVSYDKNGFENLPKTLEKLTQAYERITNKTDINIWLNEKFDIPPPPPPPKEIIEIK
;
A
#
# COMPACT_ATOMS: atom_id res chain seq x y z
N MET A 1 -21.77 69.48 5.83
CA MET A 1 -21.92 68.29 4.96
C MET A 1 -20.59 67.58 4.66
N ARG A 2 -19.52 68.31 4.31
CA ARG A 2 -18.20 67.75 3.93
C ARG A 2 -17.44 67.01 5.05
N THR A 3 -17.67 67.39 6.32
CA THR A 3 -17.02 66.79 7.51
C THR A 3 -17.65 65.45 7.92
N ASN A 4 -18.97 65.32 7.78
CA ASN A 4 -19.70 64.08 8.13
C ASN A 4 -19.38 62.93 7.17
N ILE A 5 -19.12 63.24 5.88
CA ILE A 5 -18.69 62.25 4.88
C ILE A 5 -17.31 61.68 5.23
N LYS A 6 -16.36 62.52 5.70
CA LYS A 6 -15.02 62.08 6.10
C LYS A 6 -15.04 61.18 7.34
N ILE A 7 -15.90 61.48 8.31
CA ILE A 7 -16.07 60.67 9.53
C ILE A 7 -16.72 59.32 9.18
N SER A 8 -17.74 59.32 8.31
CA SER A 8 -18.38 58.08 7.84
C SER A 8 -17.41 57.17 7.09
N PHE A 9 -16.52 57.74 6.26
CA PHE A 9 -15.49 56.99 5.56
C PHE A 9 -14.46 56.37 6.52
N LEU A 10 -14.09 57.11 7.57
CA LEU A 10 -13.15 56.63 8.59
C LEU A 10 -13.74 55.47 9.42
N ILE A 11 -15.03 55.55 9.77
CA ILE A 11 -15.74 54.48 10.48
C ILE A 11 -15.84 53.21 9.62
N LEU A 12 -16.13 53.37 8.32
CA LEU A 12 -16.16 52.24 7.38
C LEU A 12 -14.80 51.55 7.28
N LEU A 13 -13.71 52.32 7.28
CA LEU A 13 -12.34 51.83 7.20
C LEU A 13 -11.89 51.12 8.49
N ILE A 14 -12.39 51.52 9.66
CA ILE A 14 -12.12 50.83 10.92
C ILE A 14 -12.90 49.52 11.01
N LEU A 15 -14.15 49.48 10.52
CA LEU A 15 -14.97 48.26 10.50
C LEU A 15 -14.38 47.17 9.58
N THR A 16 -13.75 47.54 8.47
CA THR A 16 -13.06 46.57 7.60
C THR A 16 -11.81 45.98 8.24
N ILE A 17 -11.08 46.76 9.05
CA ILE A 17 -9.87 46.28 9.77
C ILE A 17 -10.24 45.32 10.91
N ILE A 18 -11.37 45.54 11.59
CA ILE A 18 -11.84 44.65 12.68
C ILE A 18 -12.43 43.35 12.12
N GLY A 19 -13.06 43.39 10.94
CA GLY A 19 -13.62 42.21 10.27
C GLY A 19 -12.58 41.16 9.83
N CYS A 20 -11.34 41.57 9.56
CA CYS A 20 -10.27 40.66 9.12
C CYS A 20 -9.55 39.91 10.25
N LYS A 21 -9.82 40.20 11.53
CA LYS A 21 -9.11 39.55 12.64
C LYS A 21 -9.72 38.23 13.14
N ASN A 22 -10.92 37.85 12.67
CA ASN A 22 -11.68 36.73 13.24
C ASN A 22 -11.98 35.57 12.26
N SER A 23 -11.28 35.45 11.13
CA SER A 23 -11.49 34.35 10.19
C SER A 23 -10.37 33.31 10.14
N GLU A 24 -9.55 33.18 11.18
CA GLU A 24 -8.74 31.96 11.35
C GLU A 24 -9.63 30.81 11.83
N LYS A 25 -10.64 30.44 11.02
CA LYS A 25 -11.04 29.04 10.98
C LYS A 25 -9.81 28.32 10.43
N LYS A 26 -9.02 27.69 11.31
CA LYS A 26 -8.10 26.63 10.91
C LYS A 26 -8.95 25.56 10.24
N GLU A 27 -9.19 25.67 8.94
CA GLU A 27 -9.58 24.52 8.14
C GLU A 27 -8.56 23.44 8.48
N LYS A 28 -9.05 22.28 8.95
CA LYS A 28 -8.18 21.13 9.19
C LYS A 28 -7.55 20.81 7.84
N GLN A 29 -6.30 21.24 7.66
CA GLN A 29 -5.57 21.01 6.43
C GLN A 29 -5.44 19.50 6.26
N LEU A 30 -6.07 18.99 5.21
CA LEU A 30 -6.12 17.57 4.92
C LEU A 30 -4.71 17.14 4.50
N VAL A 31 -4.12 16.17 5.21
CA VAL A 31 -2.77 15.68 4.90
C VAL A 31 -2.87 14.62 3.81
N GLN A 32 -2.24 14.84 2.67
CA GLN A 32 -2.13 13.84 1.61
C GLN A 32 -0.79 13.09 1.72
N ILE A 33 -0.82 11.77 1.71
CA ILE A 33 0.38 10.91 1.72
C ILE A 33 0.25 9.82 0.67
N ASP A 34 1.27 9.69 -0.17
CA ASP A 34 1.37 8.67 -1.20
C ASP A 34 2.33 7.56 -0.75
N PHE A 35 1.89 6.30 -0.83
CA PHE A 35 2.68 5.10 -0.58
C PHE A 35 2.90 4.32 -1.87
N GLY A 36 4.11 3.85 -2.08
CA GLY A 36 4.52 3.10 -3.25
C GLY A 36 4.58 3.94 -4.52
N LYS A 37 4.55 5.28 -4.44
CA LYS A 37 4.76 6.12 -5.63
C LYS A 37 6.26 6.29 -5.86
N TRP A 38 6.77 6.00 -7.05
CA TRP A 38 8.17 6.23 -7.36
C TRP A 38 8.40 7.68 -7.81
N ASP A 39 9.53 8.27 -7.42
CA ASP A 39 9.84 9.71 -7.68
C ASP A 39 9.79 10.11 -9.15
N LYS A 40 9.89 9.14 -10.08
CA LYS A 40 9.86 9.37 -11.54
C LYS A 40 8.46 9.29 -12.14
N GLU A 41 7.45 8.93 -11.35
CA GLU A 41 6.09 8.70 -11.83
C GLU A 41 5.30 10.02 -11.85
N SER A 42 4.74 10.35 -13.00
CA SER A 42 3.77 11.43 -13.12
C SER A 42 2.48 11.05 -12.40
N ASP A 43 1.86 12.01 -11.71
CA ASP A 43 0.53 11.88 -11.09
C ASP A 43 -0.53 11.36 -12.07
N SER A 44 -0.33 11.61 -13.37
CA SER A 44 -1.23 11.20 -14.45
C SER A 44 -1.30 9.69 -14.68
N LEU A 45 -0.33 8.90 -14.21
CA LEU A 45 -0.30 7.45 -14.43
C LEU A 45 -1.19 6.68 -13.46
N GLY A 46 -1.54 7.28 -12.31
CA GLY A 46 -2.27 6.60 -11.26
C GLY A 46 -3.77 6.46 -11.54
N VAL A 47 -4.25 5.23 -11.71
CA VAL A 47 -5.68 4.91 -11.97
C VAL A 47 -6.33 4.27 -10.75
N GLU A 48 -7.42 4.86 -10.28
CA GLU A 48 -8.14 4.38 -9.10
C GLU A 48 -8.75 2.99 -9.34
N LEU A 49 -8.41 2.05 -8.47
CA LEU A 49 -8.97 0.71 -8.38
C LEU A 49 -10.12 0.74 -7.38
N VAL A 50 -11.34 0.93 -7.89
CA VAL A 50 -12.56 0.96 -7.07
C VAL A 50 -12.94 -0.46 -6.65
N TYR A 51 -12.17 -1.03 -5.72
CA TYR A 51 -12.19 -2.46 -5.41
C TYR A 51 -13.56 -2.96 -4.92
N ASN A 52 -14.36 -2.12 -4.27
CA ASN A 52 -15.67 -2.46 -3.73
C ASN A 52 -16.79 -2.64 -4.79
N GLN A 53 -16.50 -2.39 -6.07
CA GLN A 53 -17.43 -2.63 -7.18
C GLN A 53 -17.34 -4.06 -7.74
N PHE A 54 -16.35 -4.84 -7.31
CA PHE A 54 -16.15 -6.20 -7.79
C PHE A 54 -16.83 -7.21 -6.87
N GLU A 55 -17.25 -8.34 -7.44
CA GLU A 55 -17.90 -9.41 -6.68
C GLU A 55 -16.89 -10.35 -5.99
N ASN A 56 -15.67 -10.43 -6.51
CA ASN A 56 -14.66 -11.36 -6.04
C ASN A 56 -13.24 -10.84 -6.31
N TRP A 57 -12.26 -11.43 -5.61
CA TRP A 57 -10.86 -11.05 -5.71
C TRP A 57 -10.29 -11.16 -7.13
N LYS A 58 -10.71 -12.17 -7.90
CA LYS A 58 -10.21 -12.40 -9.26
C LYS A 58 -10.55 -11.25 -10.19
N ASP A 59 -11.73 -10.64 -10.04
CA ASP A 59 -12.11 -9.47 -10.83
C ASP A 59 -11.30 -8.21 -10.46
N VAL A 60 -10.94 -8.07 -9.17
CA VAL A 60 -10.00 -7.03 -8.71
C VAL A 60 -8.64 -7.20 -9.39
N LEU A 61 -8.10 -8.43 -9.40
CA LEU A 61 -6.83 -8.75 -10.06
C LEU A 61 -6.89 -8.49 -11.57
N LYS A 62 -7.97 -8.91 -12.24
CA LYS A 62 -8.17 -8.66 -13.67
C LYS A 62 -8.23 -7.17 -13.99
N ARG A 63 -8.86 -6.36 -13.14
CA ARG A 63 -8.86 -4.90 -13.31
C ARG A 63 -7.46 -4.33 -13.13
N THR A 64 -6.74 -4.78 -12.10
CA THR A 64 -5.37 -4.38 -11.80
C THR A 64 -4.45 -4.66 -12.99
N GLU A 65 -4.54 -5.85 -13.57
CA GLU A 65 -3.78 -6.24 -14.77
C GLU A 65 -4.05 -5.33 -15.97
N ARG A 66 -5.32 -5.05 -16.27
CA ARG A 66 -5.71 -4.14 -17.35
C ARG A 66 -5.18 -2.72 -17.17
N ILE A 67 -5.01 -2.27 -15.93
CA ILE A 67 -4.42 -0.96 -15.65
C ILE A 67 -2.92 -1.03 -15.91
N ALA A 68 -2.23 -2.02 -15.34
CA ALA A 68 -0.79 -2.22 -15.49
C ALA A 68 -0.36 -2.38 -16.96
N CYS A 69 -1.11 -3.13 -17.76
CA CYS A 69 -0.84 -3.33 -19.19
C CYS A 69 -1.15 -2.13 -20.09
N ASN A 70 -1.82 -1.10 -19.56
CA ASN A 70 -2.07 0.16 -20.27
C ASN A 70 -1.11 1.28 -19.79
N ASP A 71 0.13 0.91 -19.45
CA ASP A 71 1.20 1.81 -18.97
C ASP A 71 0.74 2.73 -17.81
N SER A 72 -0.19 2.24 -16.99
CA SER A 72 -0.78 2.96 -15.88
C SER A 72 -0.57 2.21 -14.56
N ILE A 73 -0.69 2.90 -13.44
CA ILE A 73 -0.39 2.35 -12.12
C ILE A 73 -1.70 2.23 -11.32
N PRO A 74 -2.14 1.02 -10.95
CA PRO A 74 -3.29 0.83 -10.08
C PRO A 74 -3.05 1.51 -8.73
N LYS A 75 -4.06 2.18 -8.19
CA LYS A 75 -3.99 2.77 -6.85
C LYS A 75 -5.30 2.65 -6.08
N ILE A 76 -5.23 2.67 -4.75
CA ILE A 76 -6.39 2.79 -3.87
C ILE A 76 -6.22 4.03 -2.99
N THR A 77 -7.27 4.83 -2.89
CA THR A 77 -7.31 6.01 -2.03
C THR A 77 -8.17 5.78 -0.80
N LEU A 78 -7.55 5.80 0.38
CA LEU A 78 -8.21 5.72 1.68
C LEU A 78 -8.37 7.14 2.25
N LYS A 79 -9.60 7.49 2.65
CA LYS A 79 -9.91 8.82 3.22
C LYS A 79 -10.32 8.69 4.67
N SER A 80 -9.73 9.53 5.52
CA SER A 80 -10.17 9.79 6.90
C SER A 80 -10.45 11.30 7.09
N ASP A 81 -10.93 11.68 8.27
CA ASP A 81 -11.29 13.06 8.61
C ASP A 81 -10.16 14.09 8.41
N ASN A 82 -8.90 13.65 8.46
CA ASN A 82 -7.73 14.53 8.37
C ASN A 82 -6.63 14.04 7.42
N LYS A 83 -6.78 12.87 6.79
CA LYS A 83 -5.74 12.26 5.95
C LYS A 83 -6.36 11.63 4.70
N ILE A 84 -5.75 11.91 3.55
CA ILE A 84 -5.91 11.13 2.33
C ILE A 84 -4.65 10.32 2.17
N LYS A 85 -4.80 8.99 2.14
CA LYS A 85 -3.71 8.07 1.85
C LYS A 85 -3.95 7.42 0.50
N THR A 86 -3.03 7.58 -0.43
CA THR A 86 -3.08 6.88 -1.72
C THR A 86 -1.99 5.81 -1.73
N ILE A 87 -2.37 4.58 -2.04
CA ILE A 87 -1.46 3.44 -2.11
C ILE A 87 -1.39 2.99 -3.56
N TYR A 88 -0.19 3.00 -4.13
CA TYR A 88 0.10 2.55 -5.49
C TYR A 88 0.56 1.09 -5.50
N PHE A 89 0.15 0.34 -6.52
CA PHE A 89 0.48 -1.07 -6.69
C PHE A 89 1.36 -1.27 -7.91
N HIS A 90 2.50 -1.93 -7.73
CA HIS A 90 3.50 -2.16 -8.79
C HIS A 90 3.30 -3.47 -9.53
N ASN A 91 2.05 -3.87 -9.69
CA ASN A 91 1.69 -5.05 -10.44
C ASN A 91 2.30 -5.00 -11.85
N PRO A 92 3.06 -6.03 -12.27
CA PRO A 92 3.57 -6.09 -13.63
C PRO A 92 2.42 -6.36 -14.61
N CYS A 93 2.62 -5.98 -15.88
CA CYS A 93 1.80 -6.50 -16.96
C CYS A 93 2.28 -7.91 -17.33
N TRP A 94 1.57 -8.95 -16.90
CA TRP A 94 1.94 -10.35 -17.11
C TRP A 94 1.88 -10.75 -18.60
N GLU A 95 1.11 -10.06 -19.45
CA GLU A 95 1.13 -10.30 -20.90
C GLU A 95 2.53 -10.08 -21.51
N ASN A 96 3.33 -9.20 -20.93
CA ASN A 96 4.67 -8.85 -21.40
C ASN A 96 5.79 -9.73 -20.83
N PHE A 97 5.50 -10.55 -19.82
CA PHE A 97 6.52 -11.33 -19.10
C PHE A 97 6.13 -12.79 -18.97
N ALA A 98 6.94 -13.69 -19.54
CA ALA A 98 6.77 -15.13 -19.35
C ALA A 98 7.06 -15.58 -17.90
N CYS A 99 7.98 -14.91 -17.21
CA CYS A 99 8.29 -15.16 -15.79
C CYS A 99 9.09 -13.99 -15.20
N ILE A 100 8.69 -13.48 -14.04
CA ILE A 100 9.49 -12.53 -13.26
C ILE A 100 10.21 -13.31 -12.18
N LEU A 101 11.54 -13.32 -12.22
CA LEU A 101 12.37 -14.04 -11.26
C LEU A 101 12.45 -13.28 -9.93
N ILE A 102 11.51 -13.57 -9.04
CA ILE A 102 11.44 -12.97 -7.71
C ILE A 102 12.02 -13.96 -6.69
N LYS A 103 13.07 -13.54 -5.99
CA LYS A 103 13.63 -14.35 -4.90
C LYS A 103 12.63 -14.38 -3.76
N GLN A 104 12.07 -15.55 -3.46
CA GLN A 104 11.03 -15.70 -2.43
C GLN A 104 11.47 -15.31 -1.01
N LYS A 105 12.78 -15.29 -0.72
CA LYS A 105 13.29 -14.72 0.53
C LYS A 105 13.05 -13.21 0.67
N ASN A 106 12.86 -12.52 -0.45
CA ASN A 106 12.57 -11.08 -0.50
C ASN A 106 11.06 -10.82 -0.58
N THR A 107 10.20 -11.82 -0.35
CA THR A 107 8.74 -11.66 -0.44
C THR A 107 8.09 -11.88 0.92
N ILE A 108 7.09 -11.08 1.26
CA ILE A 108 6.15 -11.35 2.35
C ILE A 108 4.76 -11.38 1.72
N GLU A 109 4.00 -12.45 1.92
CA GLU A 109 2.61 -12.49 1.51
C GLU A 109 1.71 -12.22 2.71
N ILE A 110 0.69 -11.40 2.52
CA ILE A 110 -0.44 -11.23 3.42
C ILE A 110 -1.65 -11.83 2.71
N HIS A 111 -2.10 -12.99 3.19
CA HIS A 111 -3.26 -13.69 2.67
C HIS A 111 -4.39 -13.65 3.69
N ASN A 112 -5.49 -12.97 3.36
CA ASN A 112 -6.57 -12.65 4.30
C ASN A 112 -6.05 -11.89 5.55
N ASP A 113 -5.88 -12.59 6.66
CA ASP A 113 -5.39 -12.13 7.97
C ASP A 113 -4.12 -12.88 8.44
N THR A 114 -3.48 -13.63 7.54
CA THR A 114 -2.28 -14.42 7.81
C THR A 114 -1.11 -13.90 6.97
N ILE A 115 0.07 -13.89 7.57
CA ILE A 115 1.32 -13.53 6.93
C ILE A 115 2.08 -14.82 6.61
N ASN A 116 2.42 -15.00 5.34
CA ASN A 116 3.17 -16.13 4.84
C ASN A 116 4.56 -15.65 4.42
N LYS A 117 5.59 -16.27 4.99
CA LYS A 117 6.97 -16.07 4.62
C LYS A 117 7.53 -17.42 4.19
N LYS A 118 8.14 -17.49 3.00
CA LYS A 118 8.72 -18.76 2.56
C LYS A 118 9.81 -19.20 3.55
N TYR A 119 9.79 -20.48 3.93
CA TYR A 119 10.68 -21.12 4.91
C TYR A 119 10.37 -20.84 6.39
N ASP A 120 9.31 -20.10 6.67
CA ASP A 120 8.89 -19.71 8.02
C ASP A 120 7.49 -20.26 8.35
N ASN A 121 7.11 -20.16 9.63
CA ASN A 121 5.75 -20.44 10.06
C ASN A 121 4.77 -19.36 9.56
N PHE A 122 3.49 -19.71 9.55
CA PHE A 122 2.39 -18.76 9.39
C PHE A 122 2.31 -17.83 10.61
N TYR A 123 2.19 -16.52 10.38
CA TYR A 123 2.02 -15.54 11.45
C TYR A 123 0.66 -14.85 11.34
N PRO A 124 0.00 -14.49 12.44
CA PRO A 124 -1.20 -13.65 12.37
C PRO A 124 -0.83 -12.25 11.90
N LEU A 125 -1.75 -11.54 11.24
CA LEU A 125 -1.57 -10.17 10.77
C LEU A 125 -1.16 -9.20 11.89
N ASP A 126 -1.46 -9.48 13.15
CA ASP A 126 -1.01 -8.70 14.32
C ASP A 126 0.51 -8.71 14.51
N SER A 127 1.21 -9.71 13.97
CA SER A 127 2.67 -9.78 13.98
C SER A 127 3.33 -8.99 12.85
N LEU A 128 2.57 -8.29 12.00
CA LEU A 128 3.07 -7.66 10.77
C LEU A 128 4.26 -6.74 10.99
N GLU A 129 4.21 -5.87 12.00
CA GLU A 129 5.30 -4.94 12.27
C GLU A 129 6.61 -5.66 12.61
N SER A 130 6.54 -6.72 13.44
CA SER A 130 7.72 -7.52 13.80
C SER A 130 8.30 -8.29 12.61
N VAL A 131 7.44 -8.85 11.75
CA VAL A 131 7.86 -9.59 10.55
C VAL A 131 8.51 -8.64 9.54
N LEU A 132 7.88 -7.49 9.26
CA LEU A 132 8.43 -6.46 8.38
C LEU A 132 9.78 -5.96 8.89
N LYS A 133 9.86 -5.61 10.18
CA LYS A 133 11.08 -5.08 10.79
C LYS A 133 12.25 -6.05 10.64
N ARG A 134 12.02 -7.33 10.90
CA ARG A 134 13.01 -8.39 10.76
C ARG A 134 13.56 -8.50 9.33
N ASP A 135 12.71 -8.40 8.32
CA ASP A 135 13.12 -8.43 6.91
C ASP A 135 13.84 -7.14 6.47
N ILE A 136 13.32 -5.98 6.85
CA ILE A 136 13.87 -4.66 6.52
C ILE A 136 15.26 -4.48 7.13
N GLU A 137 15.44 -4.86 8.40
CA GLU A 137 16.71 -4.68 9.12
C GLU A 137 17.75 -5.77 8.82
N ASN A 138 17.38 -6.83 8.07
CA ASN A 138 18.25 -7.98 7.81
C ASN A 138 19.53 -7.59 7.06
N ASN A 139 19.44 -6.72 6.05
CA ASN A 139 20.57 -6.25 5.24
C ASN A 139 21.49 -7.40 4.75
N GLY A 140 20.90 -8.53 4.34
CA GLY A 140 21.58 -9.68 3.77
C GLY A 140 22.28 -10.61 4.78
N LYS A 141 22.14 -10.37 6.09
CA LYS A 141 22.79 -11.19 7.14
C LYS A 141 22.23 -12.60 7.21
N ASN A 142 20.90 -12.74 7.30
CA ASN A 142 20.22 -14.03 7.25
C ASN A 142 19.82 -14.32 5.79
N PRO A 143 20.31 -15.44 5.20
CA PRO A 143 20.00 -15.78 3.81
C PRO A 143 18.53 -16.16 3.57
N MET A 144 17.74 -16.41 4.63
CA MET A 144 16.31 -16.73 4.54
C MET A 144 15.41 -15.49 4.55
N LEU A 145 15.95 -14.32 4.86
CA LEU A 145 15.23 -13.04 4.93
C LEU A 145 15.60 -12.13 3.76
N SER A 146 14.90 -11.00 3.64
CA SER A 146 15.13 -10.04 2.57
C SER A 146 16.58 -9.55 2.53
N ASP A 147 17.14 -9.46 1.33
CA ASP A 147 18.49 -8.93 1.10
C ASP A 147 18.63 -7.48 1.59
N ASN A 148 17.62 -6.65 1.33
CA ASN A 148 17.54 -5.25 1.76
C ASN A 148 16.08 -4.75 1.66
N PRO A 149 15.77 -3.56 2.19
CA PRO A 149 14.40 -3.01 2.12
C PRO A 149 13.90 -2.77 0.69
N GLU A 150 14.76 -2.33 -0.22
CA GLU A 150 14.39 -1.99 -1.62
C GLU A 150 13.97 -3.22 -2.45
N LYS A 151 14.49 -4.40 -2.09
CA LYS A 151 14.13 -5.67 -2.73
C LYS A 151 12.89 -6.31 -2.12
N LEU A 152 12.42 -5.83 -0.97
CA LEU A 152 11.28 -6.42 -0.27
C LEU A 152 10.00 -6.15 -1.05
N LEU A 153 9.34 -7.23 -1.47
CA LEU A 153 8.05 -7.20 -2.15
C LEU A 153 6.96 -7.74 -1.21
N ILE A 154 5.89 -6.98 -1.07
CA ILE A 154 4.71 -7.40 -0.31
C ILE A 154 3.62 -7.85 -1.27
N TYR A 155 3.19 -9.10 -1.13
CA TYR A 155 2.01 -9.60 -1.81
C TYR A 155 0.80 -9.47 -0.90
N VAL A 156 -0.31 -9.02 -1.47
CA VAL A 156 -1.62 -9.06 -0.81
C VAL A 156 -2.52 -9.96 -1.64
N SER A 157 -3.11 -10.97 -0.99
CA SER A 157 -4.01 -11.92 -1.62
C SER A 157 -5.22 -12.19 -0.72
N TYR A 158 -6.34 -12.57 -1.33
CA TYR A 158 -7.56 -12.91 -0.62
C TYR A 158 -8.21 -14.15 -1.21
N ASP A 159 -8.89 -14.91 -0.35
CA ASP A 159 -9.89 -15.87 -0.82
C ASP A 159 -11.10 -15.15 -1.42
N LYS A 160 -12.00 -15.92 -2.06
CA LYS A 160 -13.13 -15.41 -2.85
C LYS A 160 -13.95 -14.31 -2.14
N ASN A 161 -14.08 -14.36 -0.81
CA ASN A 161 -14.96 -13.52 0.00
C ASN A 161 -14.26 -12.80 1.18
N GLY A 162 -12.99 -12.38 1.04
CA GLY A 162 -12.28 -11.71 2.15
C GLY A 162 -11.76 -10.30 1.85
N PHE A 163 -11.79 -9.88 0.58
CA PHE A 163 -11.12 -8.67 0.11
C PHE A 163 -11.80 -7.37 0.55
N GLU A 164 -12.99 -7.43 1.17
CA GLU A 164 -13.58 -6.30 1.88
C GLU A 164 -12.67 -5.78 3.01
N ASN A 165 -11.76 -6.62 3.53
CA ASN A 165 -10.76 -6.25 4.51
C ASN A 165 -9.51 -5.59 3.91
N LEU A 166 -9.41 -5.47 2.58
CA LEU A 166 -8.25 -4.87 1.89
C LEU A 166 -7.88 -3.49 2.44
N PRO A 167 -8.80 -2.53 2.66
CA PRO A 167 -8.45 -1.22 3.24
C PRO A 167 -7.78 -1.33 4.60
N LYS A 168 -8.28 -2.21 5.47
CA LYS A 168 -7.74 -2.40 6.82
C LYS A 168 -6.33 -2.98 6.75
N THR A 169 -6.10 -3.92 5.84
CA THR A 169 -4.79 -4.53 5.61
C THR A 169 -3.79 -3.51 5.06
N LEU A 170 -4.19 -2.73 4.06
CA LEU A 170 -3.34 -1.66 3.50
C LEU A 170 -3.04 -0.58 4.54
N GLU A 171 -4.00 -0.21 5.37
CA GLU A 171 -3.80 0.75 6.45
C GLU A 171 -2.75 0.25 7.44
N LYS A 172 -2.88 -1.00 7.90
CA LYS A 172 -1.94 -1.59 8.85
C LYS A 172 -0.54 -1.74 8.25
N LEU A 173 -0.46 -2.20 7.00
CA LEU A 173 0.79 -2.40 6.27
C LEU A 173 1.55 -1.09 6.09
N THR A 174 0.88 -0.07 5.55
CA THR A 174 1.50 1.25 5.31
C THR A 174 1.92 1.94 6.60
N GLN A 175 1.09 1.88 7.65
CA GLN A 175 1.46 2.42 8.96
C GLN A 175 2.66 1.69 9.59
N ALA A 176 2.69 0.36 9.54
CA ALA A 176 3.80 -0.41 10.09
C ALA A 176 5.10 -0.10 9.32
N TYR A 177 5.03 -0.05 7.99
CA TYR A 177 6.17 0.30 7.16
C TYR A 177 6.71 1.70 7.48
N GLU A 178 5.83 2.72 7.48
CA GLU A 178 6.19 4.11 7.80
C GLU A 178 6.84 4.23 9.19
N ARG A 179 6.34 3.51 10.21
CA ARG A 179 6.94 3.51 11.56
C ARG A 179 8.34 2.90 11.59
N ILE A 180 8.58 1.85 10.81
CA ILE A 180 9.87 1.13 10.80
C ILE A 180 10.90 1.91 9.99
N THR A 181 10.53 2.43 8.81
CA THR A 181 11.48 2.99 7.84
C THR A 181 11.50 4.51 7.81
N ASN A 182 10.45 5.17 8.30
CA ASN A 182 10.17 6.59 8.08
C ASN A 182 10.14 6.95 6.58
N LYS A 183 9.72 5.99 5.73
CA LYS A 183 9.58 6.14 4.28
C LYS A 183 8.22 5.65 3.80
N THR A 184 7.92 5.94 2.53
CA THR A 184 6.68 5.53 1.86
C THR A 184 6.91 4.74 0.57
N ASP A 185 8.16 4.40 0.22
CA ASP A 185 8.61 3.68 -0.99
C ASP A 185 8.31 2.17 -0.96
N ILE A 186 7.22 1.75 -0.31
CA ILE A 186 6.82 0.35 -0.19
C ILE A 186 6.42 -0.25 -1.55
N ASN A 187 6.88 -1.47 -1.85
CA ASN A 187 6.50 -2.20 -3.05
C ASN A 187 5.41 -3.24 -2.75
N ILE A 188 4.21 -3.03 -3.28
CA ILE A 188 3.02 -3.87 -3.01
C ILE A 188 2.44 -4.37 -4.32
N TRP A 189 2.21 -5.69 -4.41
CA TRP A 189 1.48 -6.32 -5.51
C TRP A 189 0.21 -6.97 -4.99
N LEU A 190 -0.89 -6.78 -5.71
CA LEU A 190 -2.10 -7.59 -5.53
C LEU A 190 -1.94 -8.88 -6.33
N ASN A 191 -2.12 -10.05 -5.71
CA ASN A 191 -1.87 -11.31 -6.41
C ASN A 191 -2.85 -12.42 -6.01
N GLU A 192 -2.85 -13.50 -6.77
CA GLU A 192 -3.40 -14.76 -6.29
C GLU A 192 -2.56 -15.29 -5.13
N LYS A 193 -3.17 -16.14 -4.30
CA LYS A 193 -2.45 -16.81 -3.22
C LYS A 193 -1.29 -17.60 -3.80
N PHE A 194 -0.14 -17.61 -3.14
CA PHE A 194 0.93 -18.51 -3.56
C PHE A 194 0.49 -19.97 -3.47
N ASP A 195 0.49 -20.65 -4.62
CA ASP A 195 0.49 -22.11 -4.65
C ASP A 195 1.87 -22.60 -4.19
N ILE A 196 1.99 -22.88 -2.89
CA ILE A 196 3.15 -23.58 -2.37
C ILE A 196 2.97 -25.04 -2.78
N PRO A 197 3.76 -25.57 -3.74
CA PRO A 197 3.64 -26.97 -4.13
C PRO A 197 3.86 -27.83 -2.88
N PRO A 198 3.11 -28.94 -2.72
CA PRO A 198 3.31 -29.82 -1.59
C PRO A 198 4.77 -30.28 -1.56
N PRO A 199 5.34 -30.50 -0.36
CA PRO A 199 6.70 -31.02 -0.26
C PRO A 199 6.81 -32.29 -1.11
N PRO A 200 7.97 -32.50 -1.78
CA PRO A 200 8.16 -33.69 -2.58
C PRO A 200 7.88 -34.93 -1.73
N PRO A 201 7.23 -35.96 -2.30
CA PRO A 201 6.98 -37.19 -1.56
C PRO A 201 8.30 -37.75 -1.00
N PRO A 202 8.27 -38.36 0.20
CA PRO A 202 9.46 -38.98 0.77
C PRO A 202 10.12 -39.91 -0.25
N PRO A 203 11.46 -40.00 -0.30
CA PRO A 203 12.14 -41.00 -1.12
C PRO A 203 11.53 -42.37 -0.83
N LYS A 204 11.09 -43.09 -1.87
CA LYS A 204 10.62 -44.47 -1.70
C LYS A 204 11.75 -45.25 -1.04
N GLU A 205 11.46 -45.90 0.09
CA GLU A 205 12.40 -46.85 0.70
C GLU A 205 12.82 -47.83 -0.39
N ILE A 206 14.11 -47.90 -0.66
CA ILE A 206 14.67 -48.92 -1.53
C ILE A 206 14.48 -50.21 -0.75
N ILE A 207 13.46 -50.99 -1.12
CA ILE A 207 13.31 -52.35 -0.63
C ILE A 207 14.51 -53.11 -1.17
N GLU A 208 15.53 -53.30 -0.33
CA GLU A 208 16.62 -54.22 -0.63
C GLU A 208 16.00 -55.61 -0.77
N ILE A 209 15.91 -56.08 -2.01
CA ILE A 209 15.55 -57.46 -2.31
C ILE A 209 16.73 -58.31 -1.83
N LYS A 210 16.55 -59.00 -0.69
CA LYS A 210 17.46 -60.04 -0.21
C LYS A 210 17.35 -61.31 -1.02
#